data_AF-E8NDR1-F1
#
_entry.id   AF-E8NDR1-F1
#
_cell.length_a   1.000
_cell.length_b   1.000
_cell.length_c   1.000
_cell.angle_alpha   90.00
_cell.angle_beta   90.00
_cell.angle_gamma   90.00
#
_symmetry.space_group_name_H-M   'P 1'
#
loop_
_entity.id
_entity.type
_entity.pdbx_description
1 polymer ?
#
loop_
_entity_poly.entity_id
_entity_poly.type
_entity_poly.pdbx_seq_one_letter_code
_entity_poly.pdbx_strand_id
1 'polypeptide(L)'
;MATAAGRGILALIVAGGLLVSGGILAMLVDPYARTPIEVDSTTEWLARILLVLGIGWLIVGMVAARTRLVRRPGAAAARASWVASTRPWRAAESSLGLLPLDRWLMIVVPAGVLVATRVVQTPRDGLWGAALAVIGWLFFAIVVRLLLGRRSPWPIIAAVGGALVLRCVVALAVISLSGPEGIWPVLWAMPLVRVLYLAFAFALLAWVFVVAGWSLRPQLGRRRATGVALAGMGVAYALPSATIAIVGAGDALRSWNEQIGVLPWDLARLTGARDGDIPTEAVVAAAVVGAVVTIVGILLALPQRAADRSSR
;
A
#
# COMPACT_ATOMS: atom_id res chain seq x y z
N MET A 1 3.94 9.04 28.99
CA MET A 1 4.14 9.54 27.61
C MET A 1 5.33 8.80 27.01
N ALA A 2 5.17 8.06 25.92
CA ALA A 2 6.32 7.41 25.27
C ALA A 2 7.22 8.48 24.64
N THR A 3 8.50 8.48 25.00
CA THR A 3 9.52 9.35 24.41
C THR A 3 9.64 9.10 22.91
N ALA A 4 10.20 10.05 22.16
CA ALA A 4 10.41 9.89 20.71
C ALA A 4 11.19 8.59 20.37
N ALA A 5 12.11 8.18 21.25
CA ALA A 5 12.83 6.91 21.17
C ALA A 5 11.89 5.70 21.29
N GLY A 6 10.97 5.69 22.26
CA GLY A 6 10.01 4.59 22.43
C GLY A 6 9.07 4.40 21.24
N ARG A 7 8.66 5.48 20.56
CA ARG A 7 7.86 5.38 19.34
C ARG A 7 8.67 4.85 18.15
N GLY A 8 9.95 5.19 18.07
CA GLY A 8 10.87 4.67 17.06
C GLY A 8 11.07 3.15 17.21
N ILE A 9 11.30 2.67 18.42
CA ILE A 9 11.47 1.24 18.71
C ILE A 9 10.19 0.47 18.35
N LEU A 10 9.01 0.97 18.74
CA LEU A 10 7.74 0.35 18.38
C LEU A 10 7.55 0.27 16.85
N ALA A 11 7.96 1.30 16.11
CA ALA A 11 7.89 1.29 14.65
C ALA A 11 8.76 0.19 14.03
N LEU A 12 9.99 0.03 14.54
CA LEU A 12 10.91 -1.01 14.10
C LEU A 12 10.40 -2.40 14.44
N ILE A 13 9.85 -2.60 15.66
CA ILE A 13 9.24 -3.87 16.06
C ILE A 13 8.06 -4.21 15.14
N VAL A 14 7.18 -3.25 14.85
CA VAL A 14 6.04 -3.47 13.94
C VAL A 14 6.51 -3.77 12.53
N ALA A 15 7.48 -3.02 11.99
CA ALA A 15 8.04 -3.28 10.67
C ALA A 15 8.71 -4.66 10.59
N GLY A 16 9.49 -5.04 11.61
CA GLY A 16 10.10 -6.36 11.73
C GLY A 16 9.06 -7.47 11.82
N GLY A 17 8.01 -7.30 12.63
CA GLY A 17 6.88 -8.22 12.71
C GLY A 17 6.16 -8.40 11.36
N LEU A 18 5.93 -7.30 10.63
CA LEU A 18 5.34 -7.37 9.28
C LEU A 18 6.22 -8.11 8.28
N LEU A 19 7.54 -7.94 8.35
CA LEU A 19 8.50 -8.68 7.51
C LEU A 19 8.51 -10.17 7.85
N VAL A 20 8.53 -10.52 9.14
CA VAL A 20 8.47 -11.92 9.59
C VAL A 20 7.16 -12.57 9.15
N SER A 21 6.01 -11.92 9.36
CA SER A 21 4.72 -12.41 8.89
C SER A 21 4.68 -12.57 7.37
N GLY A 22 5.24 -11.60 6.62
CA GLY A 22 5.36 -11.69 5.17
C GLY A 22 6.25 -12.86 4.72
N GLY A 23 7.35 -13.12 5.44
CA GLY A 23 8.23 -14.27 5.18
C GLY A 23 7.54 -15.60 5.46
N ILE A 24 6.80 -15.72 6.57
CA ILE A 24 6.00 -16.91 6.88
C ILE A 24 4.95 -17.15 5.79
N LEU A 25 4.20 -16.11 5.41
CA LEU A 25 3.22 -16.20 4.32
C LEU A 25 3.88 -16.60 2.99
N ALA A 26 5.06 -16.06 2.68
CA ALA A 26 5.80 -16.42 1.48
C ALA A 26 6.27 -17.89 1.45
N MET A 27 6.50 -18.51 2.62
CA MET A 27 6.84 -19.93 2.72
C MET A 27 5.61 -20.83 2.63
N LEU A 28 4.46 -20.38 3.13
CA LEU A 28 3.19 -21.12 3.09
C LEU A 28 2.57 -21.12 1.68
N VAL A 29 2.79 -20.04 0.93
CA VAL A 29 2.31 -19.87 -0.44
C VAL A 29 3.37 -20.45 -1.39
N ASP A 30 3.19 -21.68 -1.90
CA ASP A 30 4.18 -22.37 -2.76
C ASP A 30 4.73 -21.43 -3.86
N PRO A 31 5.94 -20.89 -3.68
CA PRO A 31 6.49 -19.91 -4.60
C PRO A 31 7.20 -20.59 -5.77
N TYR A 32 7.34 -21.93 -5.78
CA TYR A 32 8.08 -22.71 -6.77
C TYR A 32 7.25 -23.03 -8.02
N ALA A 33 5.93 -22.90 -7.96
CA ALA A 33 5.02 -23.13 -9.08
C ALA A 33 4.94 -21.97 -10.10
N ARG A 34 5.77 -20.92 -9.98
CA ARG A 34 5.68 -19.70 -10.82
C ARG A 34 6.82 -19.60 -11.82
N THR A 35 6.45 -19.51 -13.09
CA THR A 35 7.31 -18.95 -14.13
C THR A 35 7.43 -17.44 -13.92
N PRO A 36 8.63 -16.87 -13.79
CA PRO A 36 8.82 -15.42 -13.80
C PRO A 36 8.29 -14.87 -15.13
N ILE A 37 7.50 -13.80 -15.07
CA ILE A 37 6.95 -13.17 -16.27
C ILE A 37 8.04 -12.26 -16.86
N GLU A 38 8.44 -12.55 -18.10
CA GLU A 38 9.24 -11.66 -18.91
C GLU A 38 8.37 -10.53 -19.44
N VAL A 39 8.89 -9.30 -19.39
CA VAL A 39 8.22 -8.13 -19.95
C VAL A 39 8.88 -7.71 -21.25
N ASP A 40 8.10 -7.06 -22.13
CA ASP A 40 8.69 -6.45 -23.31
C ASP A 40 9.67 -5.31 -22.94
N SER A 41 10.55 -4.97 -23.87
CA SER A 41 11.57 -3.94 -23.68
C SER A 41 10.98 -2.55 -23.40
N THR A 42 9.77 -2.27 -23.89
CA THR A 42 9.11 -0.97 -23.68
C THR A 42 8.68 -0.84 -22.22
N THR A 43 8.04 -1.87 -21.69
CA THR A 43 7.56 -1.97 -20.30
C THR A 43 8.73 -1.91 -19.33
N GLU A 44 9.83 -2.60 -19.65
CA GLU A 44 11.07 -2.54 -18.89
C GLU A 44 11.62 -1.11 -18.79
N TRP A 45 11.76 -0.40 -19.92
CA TRP A 45 12.28 0.97 -19.93
C TRP A 45 11.35 1.95 -19.23
N LEU A 46 10.04 1.82 -19.39
CA LEU A 46 9.05 2.59 -18.63
C LEU A 46 9.21 2.35 -17.13
N ALA A 47 9.39 1.08 -16.71
CA ALA A 47 9.63 0.76 -15.31
C ALA A 47 10.92 1.39 -14.78
N ARG A 48 12.01 1.40 -15.55
CA ARG A 48 13.29 2.05 -15.20
C ARG A 48 13.12 3.56 -15.01
N ILE A 49 12.44 4.24 -15.93
CA ILE A 49 12.17 5.68 -15.83
C ILE A 49 11.36 5.99 -14.57
N LEU A 50 10.26 5.27 -14.35
CA LEU A 50 9.42 5.43 -13.15
C LEU A 50 10.18 5.10 -11.87
N LEU A 51 11.05 4.09 -11.89
CA LEU A 51 11.90 3.71 -10.76
C LEU A 51 12.85 4.86 -10.39
N VAL A 52 13.53 5.46 -11.38
CA VAL A 52 14.41 6.60 -11.16
C VAL A 52 13.64 7.79 -10.58
N LEU A 53 12.44 8.08 -11.09
CA LEU A 53 11.58 9.15 -10.56
C LEU A 53 11.14 8.86 -9.12
N GLY A 54 10.71 7.63 -8.82
CA GLY A 54 10.31 7.20 -7.48
C GLY A 54 11.45 7.24 -6.48
N ILE A 55 12.64 6.74 -6.86
CA ILE A 55 13.86 6.82 -6.05
C ILE A 55 14.26 8.28 -5.85
N GLY A 56 14.22 9.11 -6.89
CA GLY A 56 14.49 10.54 -6.81
C GLY A 56 13.60 11.24 -5.79
N TRP A 57 12.29 10.96 -5.79
CA TRP A 57 11.35 11.48 -4.80
C TRP A 57 11.74 11.08 -3.37
N LEU A 58 12.08 9.80 -3.16
CA LEU A 58 12.50 9.30 -1.84
C LEU A 58 13.82 9.92 -1.37
N ILE A 59 14.81 10.03 -2.26
CA ILE A 59 16.12 10.63 -1.95
C ILE A 59 15.94 12.11 -1.60
N VAL A 60 15.20 12.86 -2.41
CA VAL A 60 14.90 14.28 -2.12
C VAL A 60 14.22 14.40 -0.75
N GLY A 61 13.24 13.54 -0.45
CA GLY A 61 12.58 13.51 0.85
C GLY A 61 13.52 13.18 2.01
N MET A 62 14.40 12.19 1.84
CA MET A 62 15.39 11.77 2.84
C MET A 62 16.42 12.88 3.12
N VAL A 63 16.95 13.51 2.06
CA VAL A 63 17.94 14.59 2.17
C VAL A 63 17.30 15.85 2.76
N ALA A 64 16.12 16.23 2.28
CA ALA A 64 15.40 17.39 2.79
C ALA A 64 14.95 17.19 4.26
N ALA A 65 14.76 15.95 4.72
CA ALA A 65 14.49 15.67 6.13
C ALA A 65 15.71 15.92 7.05
N ARG A 66 16.94 15.86 6.51
CA ARG A 66 18.19 16.05 7.26
C ARG A 66 18.83 17.44 7.07
N THR A 67 18.40 18.19 6.07
CA THR A 67 19.05 19.45 5.65
C THR A 67 18.05 20.61 5.61
N ARG A 68 18.56 21.84 5.43
CA ARG A 68 17.74 23.05 5.23
C ARG A 68 17.19 23.20 3.79
N LEU A 69 17.23 22.15 2.97
CA LEU A 69 16.78 22.15 1.56
C LEU A 69 15.28 22.42 1.35
N VAL A 70 14.51 22.58 2.44
CA VAL A 70 13.06 22.80 2.49
C VAL A 70 12.60 24.08 1.77
N ARG A 71 13.52 24.99 1.38
CA ARG A 71 13.19 26.23 0.67
C ARG A 71 12.89 26.05 -0.83
N ARG A 72 13.14 24.88 -1.43
CA ARG A 72 12.84 24.64 -2.85
C ARG A 72 11.44 24.04 -3.03
N PRO A 73 10.66 24.46 -4.06
CA PRO A 73 9.34 23.89 -4.33
C PRO A 73 9.44 22.38 -4.56
N GLY A 74 8.53 21.60 -3.99
CA GLY A 74 8.49 20.14 -4.06
C GLY A 74 9.37 19.41 -3.04
N ALA A 75 10.46 20.01 -2.56
CA ALA A 75 11.32 19.39 -1.54
C ALA A 75 10.59 19.27 -0.18
N ALA A 76 9.71 20.21 0.13
CA ALA A 76 8.88 20.16 1.34
C ALA A 76 7.83 19.03 1.27
N ALA A 77 7.21 18.82 0.11
CA ALA A 77 6.29 17.69 -0.14
C ALA A 77 6.98 16.33 -0.02
N ALA A 78 8.14 16.17 -0.68
CA ALA A 78 8.94 14.96 -0.60
C ALA A 78 9.41 14.68 0.84
N ARG A 79 9.88 15.71 1.56
CA ARG A 79 10.21 15.61 2.98
C ARG A 79 9.02 15.18 3.82
N ALA A 80 7.87 15.82 3.62
CA ALA A 80 6.67 15.52 4.39
C ALA A 80 6.26 14.06 4.20
N SER A 81 6.25 13.57 2.96
CA SER A 81 5.92 12.17 2.66
C SER A 81 6.94 11.19 3.24
N TRP A 82 8.25 11.48 3.14
CA TRP A 82 9.31 10.65 3.72
C TRP A 82 9.24 10.58 5.25
N VAL A 83 9.09 11.73 5.92
CA VAL A 83 9.01 11.78 7.38
C VAL A 83 7.73 11.12 7.86
N ALA A 84 6.60 11.36 7.20
CA ALA A 84 5.32 10.80 7.60
C ALA A 84 5.23 9.28 7.33
N SER A 85 5.93 8.74 6.32
CA SER A 85 5.96 7.30 6.08
C SER A 85 6.91 6.55 7.00
N THR A 86 8.03 7.15 7.42
CA THR A 86 9.02 6.52 8.31
C THR A 86 8.75 6.80 9.80
N ARG A 87 8.15 7.94 10.10
CA ARG A 87 7.86 8.44 11.47
C ARG A 87 6.44 9.01 11.50
N PRO A 88 5.40 8.18 11.30
CA PRO A 88 4.02 8.63 11.11
C PRO A 88 3.44 9.42 12.29
N TRP A 89 3.96 9.24 13.51
CA TRP A 89 3.55 10.08 14.66
C TRP A 89 3.95 11.56 14.52
N ARG A 90 4.85 11.90 13.58
CA ARG A 90 5.24 13.29 13.26
C ARG A 90 4.56 13.82 11.98
N ALA A 91 3.64 13.06 11.39
CA ALA A 91 3.00 13.42 10.12
C ALA A 91 2.28 14.78 10.18
N ALA A 92 1.69 15.11 11.33
CA ALA A 92 1.06 16.41 11.55
C ALA A 92 2.07 17.55 11.43
N GLU A 93 3.17 17.47 12.19
CA GLU A 93 4.27 18.45 12.18
C GLU A 93 4.85 18.64 10.77
N SER A 94 5.02 17.55 10.02
CA SER A 94 5.65 17.59 8.70
C SER A 94 4.76 18.20 7.61
N SER A 95 3.45 18.33 7.86
CA SER A 95 2.48 18.89 6.91
C SER A 95 2.12 20.36 7.17
N LEU A 96 2.62 20.93 8.27
CA LEU A 96 2.40 22.34 8.60
C LEU A 96 3.24 23.25 7.69
N GLY A 97 2.64 24.36 7.24
CA GLY A 97 3.33 25.37 6.44
C GLY A 97 3.62 25.00 4.99
N LEU A 98 3.03 23.91 4.47
CA LEU A 98 3.18 23.52 3.07
C LEU A 98 2.53 24.52 2.12
N LEU A 99 3.27 24.89 1.07
CA LEU A 99 2.78 25.72 -0.03
C LEU A 99 1.68 24.99 -0.81
N PRO A 100 0.81 25.72 -1.55
CA PRO A 100 -0.22 25.10 -2.39
C PRO A 100 0.34 24.11 -3.40
N LEU A 101 1.49 24.42 -4.02
CA LEU A 101 2.16 23.52 -4.95
C LEU A 101 2.61 22.22 -4.26
N ASP A 102 3.19 22.31 -3.06
CA ASP A 102 3.64 21.13 -2.31
C ASP A 102 2.48 20.20 -1.95
N ARG A 103 1.32 20.79 -1.64
CA ARG A 103 0.08 20.05 -1.37
C ARG A 103 -0.40 19.28 -2.59
N TRP A 104 -0.34 19.89 -3.77
CA TRP A 104 -0.66 19.20 -5.02
C TRP A 104 0.35 18.09 -5.32
N LEU A 105 1.65 18.36 -5.16
CA LEU A 105 2.70 17.35 -5.38
C LEU A 105 2.57 16.15 -4.44
N MET A 106 2.13 16.35 -3.19
CA MET A 106 1.83 15.26 -2.26
C MET A 106 0.70 14.32 -2.71
N ILE A 107 -0.16 14.76 -3.62
CA ILE A 107 -1.25 13.96 -4.18
C ILE A 107 -0.82 13.40 -5.53
N VAL A 108 -0.40 14.29 -6.44
CA VAL A 108 -0.09 13.96 -7.84
C VAL A 108 1.06 12.99 -7.95
N VAL A 109 2.15 13.17 -7.18
CA VAL A 109 3.32 12.28 -7.31
C VAL A 109 3.00 10.86 -6.82
N PRO A 110 2.50 10.63 -5.60
CA PRO A 110 2.16 9.27 -5.16
C PRO A 110 1.04 8.63 -6.00
N ALA A 111 0.00 9.38 -6.38
CA ALA A 111 -1.07 8.86 -7.20
C ALA A 111 -0.59 8.53 -8.62
N GLY A 112 0.20 9.40 -9.24
CA GLY A 112 0.79 9.20 -10.55
C GLY A 112 1.73 8.01 -10.57
N VAL A 113 2.62 7.88 -9.59
CA VAL A 113 3.52 6.72 -9.44
C VAL A 113 2.70 5.44 -9.24
N LEU A 114 1.67 5.46 -8.39
CA LEU A 114 0.80 4.30 -8.18
C LEU A 114 0.10 3.86 -9.48
N VAL A 115 -0.59 4.78 -10.16
CA VAL A 115 -1.32 4.48 -11.40
C VAL A 115 -0.37 4.01 -12.49
N ALA A 116 0.76 4.71 -12.69
CA ALA A 116 1.76 4.33 -13.69
C ALA A 116 2.37 2.95 -13.37
N THR A 117 2.66 2.68 -12.10
CA THR A 117 3.12 1.34 -11.67
C THR A 117 2.07 0.29 -11.97
N ARG A 118 0.78 0.56 -11.75
CA ARG A 118 -0.30 -0.38 -12.07
C ARG A 118 -0.43 -0.63 -13.57
N VAL A 119 -0.31 0.40 -14.40
CA VAL A 119 -0.32 0.24 -15.86
C VAL A 119 0.86 -0.60 -16.32
N VAL A 120 2.07 -0.33 -15.81
CA VAL A 120 3.29 -1.10 -16.14
C VAL A 120 3.22 -2.53 -15.62
N GLN A 121 2.52 -2.77 -14.51
CA GLN A 121 2.26 -4.10 -13.98
C GLN A 121 1.24 -4.90 -14.78
N THR A 122 0.69 -4.38 -15.87
CA THR A 122 -0.48 -5.00 -16.49
C THR A 122 -0.25 -5.11 -18.00
N PRO A 123 -0.16 -6.33 -18.57
CA PRO A 123 -0.25 -6.53 -20.01
C PRO A 123 -1.54 -5.91 -20.55
N ARG A 124 -1.57 -5.53 -21.83
CA ARG A 124 -2.67 -4.73 -22.41
C ARG A 124 -4.07 -5.29 -22.14
N ASP A 125 -4.23 -6.60 -21.96
CA ASP A 125 -5.52 -7.24 -21.73
C ASP A 125 -5.98 -7.21 -20.25
N GLY A 126 -5.10 -6.90 -19.30
CA GLY A 126 -5.38 -6.90 -17.86
C GLY A 126 -5.85 -5.56 -17.27
N LEU A 127 -6.06 -4.52 -18.08
CA LEU A 127 -6.31 -3.13 -17.62
C LEU A 127 -7.48 -3.00 -16.64
N TRP A 128 -8.45 -3.92 -16.70
CA TRP A 128 -9.57 -3.98 -15.75
C TRP A 128 -9.11 -4.22 -14.31
N GLY A 129 -8.18 -5.14 -14.10
CA GLY A 129 -7.64 -5.40 -12.76
C GLY A 129 -6.81 -4.23 -12.23
N ALA A 130 -6.08 -3.51 -13.09
CA ALA A 130 -5.42 -2.26 -12.72
C ALA A 130 -6.44 -1.18 -12.31
N ALA A 131 -7.54 -1.05 -13.06
CA ALA A 131 -8.63 -0.14 -12.74
C ALA A 131 -9.27 -0.49 -11.39
N LEU A 132 -9.58 -1.76 -11.13
CA LEU A 132 -10.11 -2.23 -9.85
C LEU A 132 -9.16 -1.94 -8.68
N ALA A 133 -7.85 -2.12 -8.88
CA ALA A 133 -6.86 -1.77 -7.87
C ALA A 133 -6.86 -0.27 -7.57
N VAL A 134 -6.91 0.58 -8.60
CA VAL A 134 -6.99 2.05 -8.43
C VAL A 134 -8.30 2.44 -7.75
N ILE A 135 -9.43 1.84 -8.13
CA ILE A 135 -10.73 2.03 -7.50
C ILE A 135 -10.68 1.66 -6.02
N GLY A 136 -10.05 0.54 -5.65
CA GLY A 136 -9.85 0.15 -4.25
C GLY A 136 -9.11 1.22 -3.43
N TRP A 137 -8.06 1.82 -4.00
CA TRP A 137 -7.34 2.94 -3.37
C TRP A 137 -8.20 4.21 -3.26
N LEU A 138 -9.05 4.50 -4.26
CA LEU A 138 -9.98 5.62 -4.22
C LEU A 138 -11.04 5.42 -3.13
N PHE A 139 -11.62 4.22 -3.02
CA PHE A 139 -12.55 3.88 -1.94
C PHE A 139 -11.90 4.00 -0.56
N PHE A 140 -10.66 3.51 -0.41
CA PHE A 140 -9.88 3.73 0.80
C PHE A 140 -9.77 5.22 1.13
N ALA A 141 -9.39 6.05 0.16
CA ALA A 141 -9.25 7.50 0.34
C ALA A 141 -10.58 8.17 0.71
N ILE A 142 -11.69 7.76 0.07
CA ILE A 142 -13.04 8.26 0.37
C ILE A 142 -13.45 7.90 1.80
N VAL A 143 -13.32 6.64 2.20
CA VAL A 143 -13.68 6.17 3.55
C VAL A 143 -12.88 6.92 4.61
N VAL A 144 -11.57 7.03 4.41
CA VAL A 144 -10.70 7.82 5.30
C VAL A 144 -11.15 9.28 5.35
N ARG A 145 -11.44 9.90 4.20
CA ARG A 145 -11.87 11.31 4.11
C ARG A 145 -13.19 11.54 4.84
N LEU A 146 -14.14 10.63 4.70
CA LEU A 146 -15.45 10.68 5.35
C LEU A 146 -15.31 10.55 6.88
N LEU A 147 -14.55 9.57 7.35
CA LEU A 147 -14.36 9.32 8.79
C LEU A 147 -13.51 10.41 9.47
N LEU A 148 -12.63 11.08 8.72
CA LEU A 148 -11.82 12.20 9.22
C LEU A 148 -12.67 13.47 9.46
N GLY A 149 -13.75 13.65 8.68
CA GLY A 149 -14.68 14.78 8.80
C GLY A 149 -14.04 16.13 8.47
N ARG A 150 -14.20 17.16 9.31
CA ARG A 150 -13.67 18.52 9.06
C ARG A 150 -12.16 18.69 9.37
N ARG A 151 -11.47 17.62 9.77
CA ARG A 151 -10.04 17.68 10.16
C ARG A 151 -9.13 17.71 8.94
N SER A 152 -7.87 18.12 9.15
CA SER A 152 -6.87 18.27 8.10
C SER A 152 -6.45 16.90 7.51
N PRO A 153 -6.58 16.69 6.19
CA PRO A 153 -6.20 15.42 5.53
C PRO A 153 -4.71 15.32 5.21
N TRP A 154 -3.96 16.42 5.29
CA TRP A 154 -2.56 16.45 4.86
C TRP A 154 -1.62 15.47 5.58
N PRO A 155 -1.75 15.23 6.90
CA PRO A 155 -0.89 14.26 7.59
C PRO A 155 -1.04 12.84 7.06
N ILE A 156 -2.27 12.40 6.78
CA ILE A 156 -2.52 11.05 6.26
C ILE A 156 -2.12 10.94 4.79
N ILE A 157 -2.36 11.99 3.98
CA ILE A 157 -1.90 12.04 2.58
C ILE A 157 -0.38 11.91 2.53
N ALA A 158 0.37 12.62 3.39
CA ALA A 158 1.82 12.50 3.46
C ALA A 158 2.26 11.08 3.82
N ALA A 159 1.67 10.52 4.88
CA ALA A 159 2.04 9.20 5.41
C ALA A 159 1.78 8.09 4.39
N VAL A 160 0.55 8.02 3.88
CA VAL A 160 0.11 7.02 2.91
C VAL A 160 0.83 7.21 1.58
N GLY A 161 0.96 8.45 1.09
CA GLY A 161 1.66 8.75 -0.15
C GLY A 161 3.12 8.32 -0.12
N GLY A 162 3.85 8.61 0.96
CA GLY A 162 5.24 8.17 1.10
C GLY A 162 5.38 6.64 1.19
N ALA A 163 4.47 5.96 1.89
CA ALA A 163 4.47 4.49 1.99
C ALA A 163 4.10 3.83 0.64
N LEU A 164 3.17 4.42 -0.11
CA LEU A 164 2.82 3.98 -1.46
C LEU A 164 3.99 4.10 -2.43
N VAL A 165 4.72 5.22 -2.41
CA VAL A 165 5.91 5.38 -3.28
C VAL A 165 6.97 4.35 -2.93
N LEU A 166 7.25 4.07 -1.65
CA LEU A 166 8.16 3.01 -1.23
C LEU A 166 7.76 1.64 -1.80
N ARG A 167 6.47 1.30 -1.70
CA ARG A 167 5.91 0.08 -2.26
C ARG A 167 6.08 0.02 -3.79
N CYS A 168 5.78 1.11 -4.48
CA CYS A 168 5.89 1.17 -5.94
C CYS A 168 7.35 1.04 -6.39
N VAL A 169 8.30 1.66 -5.69
CA VAL A 169 9.74 1.51 -5.98
C VAL A 169 10.20 0.05 -5.90
N VAL A 170 9.77 -0.70 -4.88
CA VAL A 170 10.10 -2.14 -4.79
C VAL A 170 9.51 -2.94 -5.95
N ALA A 171 8.27 -2.64 -6.36
CA ALA A 171 7.65 -3.33 -7.48
C ALA A 171 8.30 -2.96 -8.84
N LEU A 172 8.59 -1.67 -9.05
CA LEU A 172 9.25 -1.17 -10.25
C LEU A 172 10.69 -1.69 -10.38
N ALA A 173 11.40 -1.87 -9.26
CA ALA A 173 12.73 -2.48 -9.25
C ALA A 173 12.71 -3.88 -9.85
N VAL A 174 11.71 -4.68 -9.52
CA VAL A 174 11.55 -6.02 -10.12
C VAL A 174 11.29 -5.91 -11.62
N ILE A 175 10.28 -5.13 -12.02
CA ILE A 175 9.89 -5.03 -13.44
C ILE A 175 11.04 -4.48 -14.29
N SER A 176 11.84 -3.56 -13.74
CA SER A 176 13.00 -2.99 -14.41
C SER A 176 14.12 -4.00 -14.70
N LEU A 177 14.08 -5.17 -14.04
CA LEU A 177 15.01 -6.27 -14.19
C LEU A 177 14.39 -7.49 -14.93
N SER A 178 13.13 -7.39 -15.37
CA SER A 178 12.38 -8.49 -15.98
C SER A 178 12.32 -8.45 -17.51
N GLY A 179 13.10 -7.58 -18.16
CA GLY A 179 13.12 -7.49 -19.63
C GLY A 179 13.76 -8.71 -20.32
N PRO A 180 13.88 -8.69 -21.66
CA PRO A 180 14.40 -9.81 -22.45
C PRO A 180 15.83 -10.25 -22.07
N GLU A 181 16.66 -9.30 -21.63
CA GLU A 181 18.01 -9.54 -21.12
C GLU A 181 18.08 -9.40 -19.58
N GLY A 182 16.91 -9.42 -18.94
CA GLY A 182 16.75 -9.16 -17.52
C GLY A 182 17.27 -10.30 -16.65
N ILE A 183 17.87 -9.95 -15.51
CA ILE A 183 18.38 -10.92 -14.54
C ILE A 183 17.29 -11.45 -13.59
N TRP A 184 16.08 -10.90 -13.64
CA TRP A 184 15.01 -11.27 -12.71
C TRP A 184 14.66 -12.76 -12.73
N PRO A 185 14.56 -13.46 -13.88
CA PRO A 185 14.31 -14.91 -13.88
C PRO A 185 15.36 -15.70 -13.09
N VAL A 186 16.64 -15.32 -13.22
CA VAL A 186 17.76 -15.94 -12.49
C VAL A 186 17.65 -15.64 -10.99
N LEU A 187 17.37 -14.39 -10.62
CA LEU A 187 17.17 -13.99 -9.23
C LEU A 187 15.95 -14.69 -8.61
N TRP A 188 14.85 -14.82 -9.36
CA TRP A 188 13.63 -15.47 -8.93
C TRP A 188 13.82 -16.97 -8.70
N ALA A 189 14.72 -17.63 -9.44
CA ALA A 189 15.05 -19.02 -9.17
C ALA A 189 15.58 -19.22 -7.73
N MET A 190 16.28 -18.23 -7.17
CA MET A 190 16.80 -18.28 -5.81
C MET A 190 15.66 -18.20 -4.77
N PRO A 191 15.47 -19.25 -3.92
CA PRO A 191 14.38 -19.27 -2.94
C PRO A 191 14.40 -18.09 -1.97
N LEU A 192 15.59 -17.70 -1.52
CA LEU A 192 15.77 -16.59 -0.59
C LEU A 192 15.27 -15.26 -1.19
N VAL A 193 15.57 -14.99 -2.46
CA VAL A 193 15.16 -13.74 -3.13
C VAL A 193 13.64 -13.67 -3.24
N ARG A 194 12.97 -14.79 -3.58
CA ARG A 194 11.51 -14.88 -3.62
C ARG A 194 10.88 -14.54 -2.28
N VAL A 195 11.35 -15.21 -1.22
CA VAL A 195 10.84 -15.00 0.14
C VAL A 195 11.04 -13.56 0.58
N LEU A 196 12.24 -13.01 0.39
CA LEU A 196 12.54 -11.63 0.74
C LEU A 196 11.64 -10.66 -0.04
N TYR A 197 11.53 -10.83 -1.35
CA TYR A 197 10.67 -10.00 -2.18
C TYR A 197 9.21 -10.01 -1.69
N LEU A 198 8.63 -11.20 -1.50
CA LEU A 198 7.25 -11.35 -1.04
C LEU A 198 7.05 -10.76 0.36
N ALA A 199 8.02 -10.97 1.26
CA ALA A 199 8.02 -10.38 2.59
C ALA A 199 8.02 -8.85 2.55
N PHE A 200 8.89 -8.24 1.74
CA PHE A 200 8.93 -6.78 1.57
C PHE A 200 7.65 -6.24 0.91
N ALA A 201 7.16 -6.92 -0.12
CA ALA A 201 5.95 -6.52 -0.83
C ALA A 201 4.72 -6.57 0.09
N PHE A 202 4.59 -7.61 0.92
CA PHE A 202 3.56 -7.71 1.95
C PHE A 202 3.74 -6.64 3.03
N ALA A 203 4.94 -6.54 3.61
CA ALA A 203 5.22 -5.62 4.71
C ALA A 203 4.96 -4.16 4.31
N LEU A 204 5.36 -3.74 3.10
CA LEU A 204 5.10 -2.39 2.60
C LEU A 204 3.61 -2.15 2.34
N LEU A 205 2.83 -3.16 1.92
CA LEU A 205 1.37 -3.02 1.82
C LEU A 205 0.76 -2.78 3.20
N ALA A 206 1.06 -3.66 4.15
CA ALA A 206 0.54 -3.57 5.51
C ALA A 206 0.97 -2.27 6.20
N TRP A 207 2.20 -1.83 5.92
CA TRP A 207 2.75 -0.58 6.44
C TRP A 207 1.92 0.64 6.03
N VAL A 208 1.32 0.67 4.83
CA VAL A 208 0.43 1.76 4.41
C VAL A 208 -0.72 1.95 5.41
N PHE A 209 -1.33 0.87 5.89
CA PHE A 209 -2.42 0.94 6.86
C PHE A 209 -1.92 1.30 8.26
N VAL A 210 -0.73 0.83 8.65
CA VAL A 210 -0.09 1.21 9.92
C VAL A 210 0.19 2.71 9.97
N VAL A 211 0.80 3.27 8.92
CA VAL A 211 1.10 4.71 8.86
C VAL A 211 -0.16 5.55 8.76
N ALA A 212 -1.20 5.07 8.05
CA ALA A 212 -2.51 5.71 8.03
C ALA A 212 -3.07 5.85 9.45
N GLY A 213 -3.13 4.75 10.21
CA GLY A 213 -3.61 4.78 11.59
C GLY A 213 -2.75 5.65 12.50
N TRP A 214 -1.41 5.53 12.43
CA TRP A 214 -0.52 6.26 13.33
C TRP A 214 -0.48 7.76 13.05
N SER A 215 -0.61 8.18 11.78
CA SER A 215 -0.68 9.59 11.38
C SER A 215 -1.93 10.30 11.90
N LEU A 216 -3.02 9.56 12.13
CA LEU A 216 -4.29 10.10 12.62
C LEU A 216 -4.40 10.12 14.15
N ARG A 217 -3.56 9.37 14.87
CA ARG A 217 -3.60 9.28 16.34
C ARG A 217 -3.58 10.65 17.03
N PRO A 218 -2.74 11.63 16.64
CA PRO A 218 -2.75 12.95 17.28
C PRO A 218 -4.06 13.73 17.09
N GLN A 219 -4.83 13.46 16.03
CA GLN A 219 -6.03 14.21 15.66
C GLN A 219 -7.34 13.55 16.12
N LEU A 220 -7.36 12.22 16.19
CA LEU A 220 -8.57 11.41 16.44
C LEU A 220 -8.51 10.64 17.77
N GLY A 221 -7.35 10.55 18.41
CA GLY A 221 -7.11 9.64 19.51
C GLY A 221 -6.87 8.19 19.04
N ARG A 222 -6.36 7.35 19.95
CA ARG A 222 -5.89 5.99 19.63
C ARG A 222 -6.99 5.11 19.03
N ARG A 223 -8.18 5.08 19.65
CA ARG A 223 -9.29 4.21 19.23
C ARG A 223 -9.77 4.56 17.82
N ARG A 224 -10.15 5.83 17.60
CA ARG A 224 -10.74 6.26 16.33
C ARG A 224 -9.74 6.17 15.18
N ALA A 225 -8.46 6.49 15.44
CA ALA A 225 -7.41 6.34 14.44
C ALA A 225 -7.19 4.87 14.03
N THR A 226 -7.23 3.93 14.98
CA THR A 226 -7.23 2.50 14.68
C THR A 226 -8.48 2.10 13.89
N GLY A 227 -9.66 2.62 14.27
CA GLY A 227 -10.91 2.40 13.54
C GLY A 227 -10.84 2.83 12.08
N VAL A 228 -10.30 4.03 11.79
CA VAL A 228 -10.12 4.52 10.42
C VAL A 228 -9.17 3.64 9.61
N ALA A 229 -8.07 3.20 10.21
CA ALA A 229 -7.12 2.31 9.54
C ALA A 229 -7.74 0.94 9.21
N LEU A 230 -8.49 0.36 10.17
CA LEU A 230 -9.19 -0.91 9.97
C LEU A 230 -10.31 -0.78 8.93
N ALA A 231 -11.09 0.30 8.97
CA ALA A 231 -12.14 0.55 7.98
C ALA A 231 -11.56 0.67 6.57
N GLY A 232 -10.47 1.42 6.43
CA GLY A 232 -9.77 1.54 5.15
C GLY A 232 -9.19 0.21 4.68
N MET A 233 -8.54 -0.55 5.56
CA MET A 233 -8.02 -1.88 5.25
C MET A 233 -9.14 -2.82 4.81
N GLY A 234 -10.22 -2.91 5.58
CA GLY A 234 -11.36 -3.76 5.29
C GLY A 234 -11.97 -3.46 3.93
N VAL A 235 -12.18 -2.18 3.57
CA VAL A 235 -12.74 -1.80 2.27
C VAL A 235 -11.80 -2.13 1.12
N ALA A 236 -10.50 -1.89 1.30
CA ALA A 236 -9.49 -2.22 0.31
C ALA A 236 -9.39 -3.73 0.01
N TYR A 237 -9.76 -4.59 0.96
CA TYR A 237 -9.83 -6.05 0.77
C TYR A 237 -11.22 -6.53 0.34
N ALA A 238 -12.29 -5.99 0.92
CA ALA A 238 -13.66 -6.41 0.66
C ALA A 238 -14.08 -6.12 -0.77
N LEU A 239 -13.69 -4.98 -1.33
CA LEU A 239 -14.12 -4.57 -2.67
C LEU A 239 -13.56 -5.51 -3.76
N PRO A 240 -12.24 -5.78 -3.82
CA PRO A 240 -11.71 -6.75 -4.78
C PRO A 240 -12.26 -8.17 -4.57
N SER A 241 -12.40 -8.63 -3.31
CA SER A 241 -12.97 -9.97 -3.02
C SER A 241 -14.45 -10.08 -3.39
N ALA A 242 -15.25 -9.05 -3.16
CA ALA A 242 -16.66 -9.01 -3.56
C ALA A 242 -16.81 -8.97 -5.08
N THR A 243 -15.95 -8.24 -5.79
CA THR A 243 -15.93 -8.27 -7.26
C THR A 243 -15.66 -9.68 -7.79
N ILE A 244 -14.68 -10.40 -7.22
CA ILE A 244 -14.43 -11.80 -7.60
C ILE A 244 -15.64 -12.69 -7.28
N ALA A 245 -16.27 -12.50 -6.12
CA ALA A 245 -17.43 -13.29 -5.71
C ALA A 245 -18.66 -13.07 -6.64
N ILE A 246 -18.81 -11.87 -7.22
CA ILE A 246 -19.95 -11.51 -8.08
C ILE A 246 -19.68 -11.86 -9.55
N VAL A 247 -18.52 -11.50 -10.08
CA VAL A 247 -18.16 -11.68 -11.50
C VAL A 247 -17.80 -13.14 -11.80
N GLY A 248 -17.46 -13.91 -10.77
CA GLY A 248 -16.95 -15.27 -10.91
C GLY A 248 -15.43 -15.27 -10.90
N ALA A 249 -14.89 -16.31 -10.24
CA ALA A 249 -13.45 -16.50 -10.08
C ALA A 249 -12.73 -16.52 -11.44
N GLY A 250 -13.24 -17.27 -12.43
CA GLY A 250 -12.59 -17.48 -13.72
C GLY A 250 -12.12 -16.21 -14.44
N ASP A 251 -13.03 -15.29 -14.76
CA ASP A 251 -12.71 -14.10 -15.57
C ASP A 251 -11.98 -13.00 -14.77
N ALA A 252 -12.35 -12.82 -13.50
CA ALA A 252 -11.71 -11.83 -12.63
C ALA A 252 -10.27 -12.24 -12.29
N LEU A 253 -10.03 -13.53 -12.04
CA LEU A 253 -8.69 -14.06 -11.76
C LEU A 253 -7.84 -14.13 -13.01
N ARG A 254 -8.40 -14.41 -14.20
CA ARG A 254 -7.62 -14.40 -15.45
C ARG A 254 -7.00 -13.02 -15.69
N SER A 255 -7.80 -11.95 -15.59
CA SER A 255 -7.31 -10.56 -15.69
C SER A 255 -6.30 -10.17 -14.59
N TRP A 256 -6.43 -10.73 -13.38
CA TRP A 256 -5.49 -10.45 -12.29
C TRP A 256 -4.21 -11.30 -12.37
N ASN A 257 -4.30 -12.53 -12.86
CA ASN A 257 -3.18 -13.43 -13.09
C ASN A 257 -2.34 -12.98 -14.27
N GLU A 258 -2.94 -12.27 -15.23
CA GLU A 258 -2.22 -11.65 -16.33
C GLU A 258 -1.40 -10.43 -15.89
N GLN A 259 -1.66 -9.81 -14.73
CA GLN A 259 -0.82 -8.70 -14.25
C GLN A 259 0.62 -9.15 -13.95
N ILE A 260 1.59 -8.52 -14.64
CA ILE A 260 3.02 -8.48 -14.32
C ILE A 260 3.21 -7.84 -12.94
N GLY A 261 3.01 -8.61 -11.87
CA GLY A 261 2.81 -8.01 -10.55
C GLY A 261 3.00 -8.93 -9.36
N VAL A 262 3.98 -9.82 -9.39
CA VAL A 262 4.91 -10.31 -8.33
C VAL A 262 4.42 -10.60 -6.87
N LEU A 263 3.21 -10.24 -6.43
CA LEU A 263 2.61 -10.70 -5.17
C LEU A 263 1.71 -11.93 -5.41
N PRO A 264 1.40 -12.71 -4.37
CA PRO A 264 0.55 -13.89 -4.46
C PRO A 264 -0.91 -13.47 -4.50
N TRP A 265 -1.44 -13.26 -5.69
CA TRP A 265 -2.90 -13.19 -5.88
C TRP A 265 -3.44 -14.38 -6.67
N ASP A 266 -2.55 -15.32 -7.00
CA ASP A 266 -2.88 -16.61 -7.60
C ASP A 266 -3.44 -17.56 -6.53
N LEU A 267 -4.60 -17.19 -5.98
CA LEU A 267 -5.39 -18.07 -5.11
C LEU A 267 -5.76 -19.39 -5.83
N ALA A 268 -5.74 -19.42 -7.18
CA ALA A 268 -6.02 -20.60 -8.00
C ALA A 268 -4.86 -21.61 -7.99
N ARG A 269 -3.60 -21.15 -8.04
CA ARG A 269 -2.46 -22.06 -7.82
C ARG A 269 -2.23 -22.43 -6.36
N LEU A 270 -2.67 -21.61 -5.41
CA LEU A 270 -2.56 -21.89 -3.98
C LEU A 270 -3.37 -23.12 -3.53
N THR A 271 -4.40 -23.50 -4.28
CA THR A 271 -5.26 -24.65 -3.99
C THR A 271 -4.97 -25.87 -4.88
N GLY A 272 -3.93 -25.80 -5.74
CA GLY A 272 -3.66 -26.84 -6.74
C GLY A 272 -4.67 -26.86 -7.90
N ALA A 273 -5.59 -25.89 -7.97
CA ALA A 273 -6.62 -25.80 -8.99
C ALA A 273 -6.04 -25.17 -10.27
N ARG A 274 -5.51 -26.02 -11.16
CA ARG A 274 -4.97 -25.60 -12.47
C ARG A 274 -5.98 -24.89 -13.38
N ASP A 275 -7.29 -24.96 -13.08
CA ASP A 275 -8.36 -24.59 -14.02
C ASP A 275 -9.41 -23.62 -13.45
N GLY A 276 -9.01 -22.69 -12.58
CA GLY A 276 -9.94 -21.64 -12.08
C GLY A 276 -10.88 -22.08 -10.96
N ASP A 277 -10.63 -23.26 -10.39
CA ASP A 277 -11.41 -23.84 -9.28
C ASP A 277 -10.92 -23.34 -7.92
N ILE A 278 -10.89 -22.01 -7.75
CA ILE A 278 -10.76 -21.46 -6.40
C ILE A 278 -12.05 -21.82 -5.67
N PRO A 279 -11.98 -22.48 -4.50
CA PRO A 279 -13.18 -22.71 -3.71
C PRO A 279 -13.81 -21.35 -3.46
N THR A 280 -15.00 -21.14 -4.03
CA THR A 280 -15.76 -19.89 -3.94
C THR A 280 -15.95 -19.50 -2.47
N GLU A 281 -16.04 -20.50 -1.61
CA GLU A 281 -16.01 -20.42 -0.15
C GLU A 281 -14.84 -19.59 0.40
N ALA A 282 -13.62 -19.77 -0.11
CA ALA A 282 -12.45 -19.01 0.34
C ALA A 282 -12.51 -17.54 -0.09
N VAL A 283 -12.99 -17.27 -1.31
CA VAL A 283 -13.19 -15.90 -1.82
C VAL A 283 -14.30 -15.19 -1.03
N VAL A 284 -15.40 -15.89 -0.77
CA VAL A 284 -16.52 -15.39 0.04
C VAL A 284 -16.07 -15.17 1.48
N ALA A 285 -15.30 -16.08 2.08
CA ALA A 285 -14.75 -15.91 3.41
C ALA A 285 -13.85 -14.67 3.50
N ALA A 286 -12.97 -14.45 2.52
CA ALA A 286 -12.14 -13.24 2.45
C ALA A 286 -12.99 -11.96 2.33
N ALA A 287 -14.05 -11.98 1.51
CA ALA A 287 -14.99 -10.87 1.38
C ALA A 287 -15.72 -10.59 2.71
N VAL A 288 -16.19 -11.63 3.39
CA VAL A 288 -16.87 -11.53 4.70
C VAL A 288 -15.92 -11.00 5.76
N VAL A 289 -14.69 -11.51 5.85
CA VAL A 289 -13.67 -11.00 6.78
C VAL A 289 -13.39 -9.52 6.50
N GLY A 290 -13.22 -9.14 5.24
CA GLY A 290 -13.05 -7.74 4.83
C GLY A 290 -14.22 -6.85 5.25
N ALA A 291 -15.46 -7.34 5.08
CA ALA A 291 -16.67 -6.63 5.50
C ALA A 291 -16.75 -6.48 7.03
N VAL A 292 -16.46 -7.54 7.79
CA VAL A 292 -16.45 -7.51 9.26
C VAL A 292 -15.39 -6.53 9.76
N VAL A 293 -14.18 -6.58 9.22
CA VAL A 293 -13.09 -5.64 9.56
C VAL A 293 -13.50 -4.19 9.24
N THR A 294 -14.19 -3.98 8.12
CA THR A 294 -14.73 -2.67 7.74
C THR A 294 -15.72 -2.16 8.78
N ILE A 295 -16.71 -2.98 9.14
CA ILE A 295 -17.77 -2.61 10.09
C ILE A 295 -17.16 -2.31 11.46
N VAL A 296 -16.29 -3.19 11.98
CA VAL A 296 -15.59 -2.98 13.25
C VAL A 296 -14.76 -1.68 13.19
N GLY A 297 -14.06 -1.43 12.08
CA GLY A 297 -13.32 -0.21 11.86
C GLY A 297 -14.20 1.05 11.95
N ILE A 298 -15.34 1.05 11.25
CA ILE A 298 -16.31 2.15 11.28
C ILE A 298 -16.83 2.38 12.70
N LEU A 299 -17.26 1.32 13.40
CA LEU A 299 -17.76 1.39 14.78
C LEU A 299 -16.72 1.95 15.76
N LEU A 300 -15.44 1.64 15.55
CA LEU A 300 -14.34 2.20 16.33
C LEU A 300 -14.03 3.66 15.96
N ALA A 301 -14.27 4.06 14.71
CA ALA A 301 -14.01 5.42 14.20
C ALA A 301 -15.10 6.44 14.59
N LEU A 302 -16.32 5.98 14.86
CA LEU A 302 -17.44 6.83 15.26
C LEU A 302 -17.22 7.47 16.65
N PRO A 303 -17.60 8.75 16.83
CA PRO A 303 -17.55 9.39 18.14
C PRO A 303 -18.62 8.80 19.08
N GLN A 304 -18.25 8.49 20.32
CA GLN A 304 -19.23 8.09 21.34
C GLN A 304 -20.07 9.31 21.75
N ARG A 305 -21.35 9.31 21.38
CA ARG A 305 -22.34 10.30 21.83
C ARG A 305 -23.04 9.80 23.10
N ALA A 306 -22.40 9.77 24.28
CA ALA A 306 -23.13 9.33 25.51
C ALA A 306 -22.51 9.64 26.90
N ALA A 307 -21.61 10.61 27.11
CA ALA A 307 -21.11 10.88 28.48
C ALA A 307 -21.01 12.36 28.90
N ASP A 308 -21.19 13.33 28.00
CA ASP A 308 -21.08 14.77 28.33
C ASP A 308 -22.43 15.47 28.58
N ARG A 309 -23.48 14.72 28.92
CA ARG A 309 -24.79 15.30 29.32
C ARG A 309 -25.08 15.25 30.82
N SER A 310 -24.19 14.70 31.65
CA SER A 310 -24.40 14.60 33.10
C SER A 310 -23.58 15.59 33.93
N SER A 311 -23.02 16.65 33.35
CA SER A 311 -22.31 17.70 34.10
C SER A 311 -22.68 19.11 33.62
N ARG A 312 -23.97 19.35 33.40
CA ARG A 312 -24.54 20.70 33.45
C ARG A 312 -25.15 20.91 34.82
#